data_AF-A0A2T2QYG7-F1
#
_entry.id   AF-A0A2T2QYG7-F1
#
_cell.length_a   1.000
_cell.length_b   1.000
_cell.length_c   1.000
_cell.angle_alpha   90.00
_cell.angle_beta   90.00
_cell.angle_gamma   90.00
#
_symmetry.space_group_name_H-M   'P 1'
#
loop_
_entity.id
_entity.type
_entity.pdbx_description
1 polymer ?
#
loop_
_entity_poly.entity_id
_entity_poly.type
_entity_poly.pdbx_seq_one_letter_code
_entity_poly.pdbx_strand_id
1 'polypeptide(L)'
;MEHLQTTNRTGQYRNSGATRRIGRMRTQSASSGTVEHTPVLLEESVRALALREGGVYVDATLGTGGHTRAMLERVSNATVVGIDADAEAIETAKARIASFENTTRFFHAYFADMDAVLNEVGVARADGILADLGVSSFALDTPERGFSFQAEGPLDMRFNT
;
A
#
# COMPACT_ATOMS: atom_id res chain seq x y z
N MET A 1 -36.34 60.89 10.91
CA MET A 1 -36.56 62.31 10.58
C MET A 1 -35.22 63.01 10.77
N GLU A 2 -34.54 63.61 9.81
CA GLU A 2 -34.79 63.89 8.40
C GLU A 2 -33.44 63.93 7.65
N HIS A 3 -33.55 63.75 6.34
CA HIS A 3 -32.53 63.90 5.31
C HIS A 3 -31.85 65.26 5.28
N LEU A 4 -30.62 65.28 4.74
CA LEU A 4 -30.28 66.21 3.66
C LEU A 4 -29.27 65.56 2.70
N GLN A 5 -29.71 65.40 1.46
CA GLN A 5 -28.93 65.06 0.28
C GLN A 5 -28.32 66.35 -0.31
N THR A 6 -27.20 66.21 -1.02
CA THR A 6 -26.94 67.02 -2.22
C THR A 6 -26.23 66.18 -3.28
N THR A 7 -26.71 66.33 -4.50
CA THR A 7 -26.40 65.65 -5.76
C THR A 7 -25.12 66.22 -6.40
N ASN A 8 -24.42 65.58 -7.36
CA ASN A 8 -24.84 65.43 -8.76
C ASN A 8 -23.80 64.66 -9.64
N ARG A 9 -24.33 63.77 -10.49
CA ARG A 9 -24.11 63.57 -11.94
C ARG A 9 -22.80 63.01 -12.56
N THR A 10 -23.01 61.83 -13.16
CA THR A 10 -22.75 61.37 -14.54
C THR A 10 -21.32 61.23 -15.09
N GLY A 11 -21.00 60.00 -15.51
CA GLY A 11 -19.96 59.68 -16.48
C GLY A 11 -20.07 58.23 -16.95
N GLN A 12 -20.89 57.99 -17.98
CA GLN A 12 -20.87 56.75 -18.75
C GLN A 12 -19.57 56.68 -19.55
N TYR A 13 -18.80 55.60 -19.46
CA TYR A 13 -17.82 55.25 -20.49
C TYR A 13 -18.04 53.83 -20.99
N ARG A 14 -18.09 53.77 -22.32
CA ARG A 14 -18.49 52.64 -23.15
C ARG A 14 -17.39 51.58 -23.23
N ASN A 15 -17.87 50.36 -23.39
CA ASN A 15 -17.16 49.13 -23.71
C ASN A 15 -16.35 49.27 -25.02
N SER A 16 -15.06 48.92 -25.01
CA SER A 16 -14.30 48.59 -26.21
C SER A 16 -13.61 47.25 -26.00
N GLY A 17 -13.98 46.30 -26.86
CA GLY A 17 -13.68 44.89 -26.73
C GLY A 17 -12.19 44.57 -26.88
N ALA A 18 -11.73 43.69 -26.00
CA ALA A 18 -10.61 42.80 -26.27
C ALA A 18 -11.01 41.41 -25.78
N THR A 19 -11.53 40.59 -26.70
CA THR A 19 -11.83 39.17 -26.47
C THR A 19 -10.53 38.44 -26.17
N ARG A 20 -10.15 38.35 -24.89
CA ARG A 20 -9.16 37.36 -24.46
C ARG A 20 -9.83 35.99 -24.55
N ARG A 21 -9.39 35.18 -25.52
CA ARG A 21 -9.69 33.75 -25.54
C ARG A 21 -9.21 33.15 -24.22
N ILE A 22 -10.16 32.84 -23.35
CA ILE A 22 -9.95 31.99 -22.18
C ILE A 22 -9.53 30.64 -22.73
N GLY A 23 -8.23 30.36 -22.70
CA GLY A 23 -7.69 29.05 -23.02
C GLY A 23 -8.37 28.03 -22.10
N ARG A 24 -9.08 27.07 -22.71
CA ARG A 24 -9.68 25.94 -22.00
C ARG A 24 -8.59 25.26 -21.19
N MET A 25 -8.60 25.51 -19.88
CA MET A 25 -7.74 24.85 -18.92
C MET A 25 -8.03 23.36 -19.06
N ARG A 26 -7.10 22.61 -19.67
CA ARG A 26 -7.18 21.15 -19.69
C ARG A 26 -7.09 20.74 -18.23
N THR A 27 -8.21 20.34 -17.66
CA THR A 27 -8.24 19.52 -16.45
C THR A 27 -7.43 18.27 -16.78
N GLN A 28 -6.17 18.25 -16.34
CA GLN A 28 -5.45 16.99 -16.24
C GLN A 28 -6.17 16.23 -15.14
N SER A 29 -6.97 15.23 -15.53
CA SER A 29 -7.40 14.22 -14.57
C SER A 29 -6.12 13.58 -14.07
N ALA A 30 -5.80 13.77 -12.78
CA ALA A 30 -4.84 12.91 -12.12
C ALA A 30 -5.34 11.48 -12.34
N SER A 31 -4.59 10.70 -13.12
CA SER A 31 -4.82 9.27 -13.16
C SER A 31 -4.64 8.76 -11.73
N SER A 32 -5.71 8.31 -11.10
CA SER A 32 -5.67 7.54 -9.85
C SER A 32 -5.10 6.15 -10.15
N GLY A 33 -3.90 6.11 -10.73
CA GLY A 33 -3.12 4.90 -10.79
C GLY A 33 -2.69 4.62 -9.37
N THR A 34 -3.27 3.61 -8.75
CA THR A 34 -2.70 2.99 -7.56
C THR A 34 -1.27 2.61 -7.93
N VAL A 35 -0.29 3.35 -7.42
CA VAL A 35 1.11 2.95 -7.55
C VAL A 35 1.23 1.65 -6.79
N GLU A 36 1.25 0.53 -7.52
CA GLU A 36 1.41 -0.77 -6.91
C GLU A 36 2.79 -0.81 -6.24
N HIS A 37 2.82 -1.01 -4.92
CA HIS A 37 4.08 -1.04 -4.18
C HIS A 37 5.01 -2.10 -4.78
N THR A 38 6.19 -1.63 -5.20
CA THR A 38 7.27 -2.47 -5.72
C THR A 38 8.17 -2.84 -4.55
N PRO A 39 8.38 -4.13 -4.25
CA PRO A 39 9.16 -4.54 -3.10
C PRO A 39 10.64 -4.17 -3.22
N VAL A 40 11.27 -3.90 -2.09
CA VAL A 40 12.71 -3.57 -2.01
C VAL A 40 13.55 -4.83 -2.26
N LEU A 41 14.60 -4.70 -3.08
CA LEU A 41 15.54 -5.77 -3.42
C LEU A 41 14.85 -7.07 -3.87
N LEU A 42 13.77 -6.96 -4.65
CA LEU A 42 12.91 -8.09 -5.00
C LEU A 42 13.69 -9.25 -5.64
N GLU A 43 14.51 -8.96 -6.64
CA GLU A 43 15.24 -10.00 -7.39
C GLU A 43 16.34 -10.65 -6.53
N GLU A 44 17.06 -9.86 -5.75
CA GLU A 44 18.14 -10.32 -4.88
C GLU A 44 17.60 -11.21 -3.76
N SER A 45 16.56 -10.76 -3.08
CA SER A 45 15.93 -11.48 -1.97
C SER A 45 15.33 -12.80 -2.44
N VAL A 46 14.59 -12.81 -3.55
CA VAL A 46 13.99 -14.04 -4.09
C VAL A 46 15.06 -15.02 -4.60
N ARG A 47 16.14 -14.51 -5.21
CA ARG A 47 17.26 -15.36 -5.66
C ARG A 47 18.01 -16.00 -4.50
N ALA A 48 18.21 -15.26 -3.41
CA ALA A 48 18.90 -15.77 -2.22
C ALA A 48 18.17 -16.95 -1.55
N LEU A 49 16.85 -17.02 -1.69
CA LEU A 49 16.04 -18.14 -1.18
C LEU A 49 16.29 -19.47 -1.92
N ALA A 50 16.95 -19.45 -3.08
CA ALA A 50 17.27 -20.64 -3.87
C ALA A 50 16.05 -21.56 -4.07
N LEU A 51 14.95 -20.98 -4.56
CA LEU A 51 13.65 -21.65 -4.65
C LEU A 51 13.76 -22.99 -5.41
N ARG A 52 13.26 -24.04 -4.76
CA ARG A 52 13.06 -25.39 -5.29
C ARG A 52 11.58 -25.72 -5.42
N GLU A 53 11.26 -26.51 -6.45
CA GLU A 53 9.93 -27.10 -6.62
C GLU A 53 9.53 -27.90 -5.37
N GLY A 54 8.26 -27.78 -4.96
CA GLY A 54 7.75 -28.45 -3.76
C GLY A 54 8.30 -27.92 -2.43
N GLY A 55 9.05 -26.80 -2.44
CA GLY A 55 9.62 -26.21 -1.24
C GLY A 55 8.56 -25.50 -0.37
N VAL A 56 8.82 -25.43 0.93
CA VAL A 56 8.01 -24.68 1.90
C VAL A 56 8.78 -23.46 2.34
N TYR A 57 8.23 -22.26 2.16
CA TYR A 57 8.88 -21.02 2.51
C TYR A 57 8.04 -20.23 3.49
N VAL A 58 8.68 -19.37 4.28
CA VAL A 58 8.02 -18.40 5.13
C VAL A 58 8.30 -17.00 4.59
N ASP A 59 7.25 -16.22 4.41
CA ASP A 59 7.32 -14.76 4.31
C ASP A 59 6.88 -14.21 5.66
N ALA A 60 7.85 -13.82 6.50
CA ALA A 60 7.63 -13.42 7.88
C ALA A 60 7.07 -12.00 8.01
N THR A 61 7.01 -11.26 6.89
CA THR A 61 6.55 -9.87 6.81
C THR A 61 5.78 -9.73 5.50
N LEU A 62 4.71 -10.52 5.36
CA LEU A 62 3.97 -10.70 4.12
C LEU A 62 3.62 -9.36 3.45
N GLY A 63 3.28 -8.36 4.26
CA GLY A 63 2.85 -7.04 3.82
C GLY A 63 1.71 -7.16 2.82
N THR A 64 1.83 -6.47 1.68
CA THR A 64 0.86 -6.56 0.59
C THR A 64 1.14 -7.73 -0.37
N GLY A 65 1.99 -8.69 0.00
CA GLY A 65 2.23 -9.93 -0.74
C GLY A 65 3.20 -9.83 -1.92
N GLY A 66 4.02 -8.79 -1.99
CA GLY A 66 4.88 -8.51 -3.14
C GLY A 66 6.00 -9.55 -3.35
N HIS A 67 6.79 -9.86 -2.33
CA HIS A 67 7.82 -10.91 -2.41
C HIS A 67 7.19 -12.29 -2.57
N THR A 68 6.16 -12.61 -1.78
CA THR A 68 5.40 -13.88 -1.90
C THR A 68 4.89 -14.11 -3.32
N ARG A 69 4.27 -13.11 -3.97
CA ARG A 69 3.84 -13.21 -5.37
C ARG A 69 5.00 -13.59 -6.28
N ALA A 70 6.11 -12.87 -6.13
CA ALA A 70 7.27 -13.04 -6.99
C ALA A 70 7.98 -14.40 -6.76
N MET A 71 7.90 -14.96 -5.54
CA MET A 71 8.32 -16.34 -5.28
C MET A 71 7.44 -17.32 -6.05
N LEU A 72 6.11 -17.23 -5.88
CA LEU A 72 5.14 -18.15 -6.46
C LEU A 72 5.05 -18.08 -7.99
N GLU A 73 5.40 -16.94 -8.60
CA GLU A 73 5.53 -16.80 -10.06
C GLU A 73 6.78 -17.52 -10.61
N ARG A 74 7.82 -17.75 -9.80
CA ARG A 74 9.11 -18.32 -10.24
C ARG A 74 9.26 -19.82 -9.98
N VAL A 75 8.42 -20.41 -9.13
CA VAL A 75 8.55 -21.83 -8.74
C VAL A 75 7.19 -22.52 -8.71
N SER A 76 7.12 -23.69 -9.32
CA SER A 76 5.93 -24.54 -9.27
C SER A 76 5.83 -25.27 -7.94
N ASN A 77 4.59 -25.57 -7.52
CA ASN A 77 4.28 -26.44 -6.39
C ASN A 77 4.91 -26.04 -5.04
N ALA A 78 5.39 -24.80 -4.89
CA ALA A 78 5.84 -24.30 -3.60
C ALA A 78 4.65 -23.99 -2.69
N THR A 79 4.88 -24.05 -1.38
CA THR A 79 3.96 -23.52 -0.36
C THR A 79 4.62 -22.33 0.31
N VAL A 80 3.89 -21.22 0.45
CA VAL A 80 4.33 -20.07 1.23
C VAL A 80 3.43 -19.92 2.46
N VAL A 81 4.05 -19.83 3.64
CA VAL A 81 3.40 -19.42 4.88
C VAL A 81 3.67 -17.92 5.06
N GLY A 82 2.67 -17.10 4.77
CA GLY A 82 2.72 -15.66 4.93
C GLY A 82 2.24 -15.24 6.31
N ILE A 83 3.09 -14.54 7.06
CA ILE A 83 2.82 -14.02 8.39
C ILE A 83 2.87 -12.50 8.32
N ASP A 84 1.88 -11.84 8.90
CA ASP A 84 1.95 -10.40 9.17
C ASP A 84 1.20 -10.05 10.46
N ALA A 85 1.65 -9.00 11.14
CA ALA A 85 0.98 -8.46 12.32
C ALA A 85 -0.16 -7.50 11.96
N ASP A 86 -0.27 -7.11 10.68
CA ASP A 86 -1.29 -6.22 10.16
C ASP A 86 -2.35 -6.99 9.36
N ALA A 87 -3.57 -7.06 9.90
CA ALA A 87 -4.69 -7.73 9.24
C ALA A 87 -5.08 -7.09 7.90
N GLU A 88 -4.96 -5.76 7.76
CA GLU A 88 -5.30 -5.06 6.51
C GLU A 88 -4.28 -5.36 5.41
N ALA A 89 -3.00 -5.49 5.78
CA ALA A 89 -1.95 -5.92 4.87
C ALA A 89 -2.24 -7.34 4.36
N ILE A 90 -2.64 -8.27 5.24
CA ILE A 90 -3.02 -9.64 4.88
C ILE A 90 -4.20 -9.66 3.91
N GLU A 91 -5.26 -8.89 4.15
CA GLU A 91 -6.41 -8.85 3.23
C GLU A 91 -6.01 -8.28 1.85
N THR A 92 -5.14 -7.27 1.85
CA THR A 92 -4.57 -6.72 0.60
C THR A 92 -3.72 -7.77 -0.13
N ALA A 93 -2.90 -8.54 0.59
CA ALA A 93 -2.12 -9.63 0.02
C ALA A 93 -3.04 -10.71 -0.56
N LYS A 94 -4.03 -11.19 0.18
CA LYS A 94 -5.01 -12.19 -0.31
C LYS A 94 -5.64 -11.77 -1.62
N ALA A 95 -6.04 -10.50 -1.75
CA ALA A 95 -6.57 -9.96 -3.00
C ALA A 95 -5.52 -9.94 -4.12
N ARG A 96 -4.28 -9.48 -3.82
CA ARG A 96 -3.19 -9.37 -4.80
C ARG A 96 -2.72 -10.72 -5.34
N ILE A 97 -2.68 -11.74 -4.50
CA ILE A 97 -2.20 -13.10 -4.84
C ILE A 97 -3.30 -14.15 -4.83
N ALA A 98 -4.54 -13.75 -5.13
CA ALA A 98 -5.69 -14.65 -5.18
C ALA A 98 -5.49 -15.87 -6.10
N SER A 99 -4.76 -15.70 -7.21
CA SER A 99 -4.41 -16.82 -8.11
C SER A 99 -3.54 -17.90 -7.47
N PHE A 100 -2.93 -17.60 -6.31
CA PHE A 100 -2.05 -18.47 -5.55
C PHE A 100 -2.63 -18.85 -4.18
N GLU A 101 -3.94 -18.71 -3.96
CA GLU A 101 -4.60 -19.03 -2.68
C GLU A 101 -4.36 -20.47 -2.23
N ASN A 102 -4.25 -21.41 -3.18
CA ASN A 102 -4.07 -22.84 -2.88
C ASN A 102 -2.65 -23.18 -2.42
N THR A 103 -1.69 -22.32 -2.73
CA THR A 103 -0.26 -22.46 -2.40
C THR A 103 0.20 -21.50 -1.32
N THR A 104 -0.71 -20.68 -0.77
CA THR A 104 -0.39 -19.68 0.25
C THR A 104 -1.23 -19.92 1.50
N ARG A 105 -0.59 -19.91 2.67
CA ARG A 105 -1.24 -19.96 3.97
C ARG A 105 -1.04 -18.62 4.66
N PHE A 106 -2.11 -17.96 5.09
CA PHE A 106 -2.07 -16.61 5.65
C PHE A 106 -2.30 -16.66 7.16
N PHE A 107 -1.42 -16.03 7.92
CA PHE A 107 -1.48 -15.96 9.38
C PHE A 107 -1.37 -14.52 9.86
N HIS A 108 -2.40 -14.07 10.58
CA HIS A 108 -2.35 -12.83 11.34
C HIS A 108 -1.67 -13.10 12.69
N ALA A 109 -0.37 -12.86 12.74
CA ALA A 109 0.48 -13.15 13.89
C ALA A 109 1.77 -12.31 13.82
N TYR A 110 2.47 -12.16 14.94
CA TYR A 110 3.82 -11.61 14.88
C TYR A 110 4.78 -12.67 14.32
N PHE A 111 5.79 -12.25 13.55
CA PHE A 111 6.84 -13.18 13.11
C PHE A 111 7.60 -13.83 14.27
N ALA A 112 7.57 -13.23 15.46
CA ALA A 112 8.14 -13.82 16.68
C ALA A 112 7.42 -15.12 17.08
N ASP A 113 6.18 -15.31 16.64
CA ASP A 113 5.36 -16.49 16.89
C ASP A 113 5.46 -17.52 15.74
N MET A 114 6.41 -17.37 14.82
CA MET A 114 6.58 -18.23 13.64
C MET A 114 6.65 -19.73 13.98
N ASP A 115 7.30 -20.11 15.09
CA ASP A 115 7.36 -21.51 15.51
C ASP A 115 5.96 -22.08 15.82
N ALA A 116 5.10 -21.29 16.46
CA ALA A 116 3.72 -21.69 16.74
C ALA A 116 2.90 -21.80 15.44
N VAL A 117 3.06 -20.83 14.53
CA VAL A 117 2.42 -20.84 13.21
C VAL A 117 2.82 -22.08 12.40
N LEU A 118 4.12 -22.39 12.33
CA LEU A 118 4.60 -23.57 11.58
C LEU A 118 4.09 -24.89 12.19
N ASN A 119 4.01 -24.98 13.52
CA ASN A 119 3.40 -26.12 14.19
C ASN A 119 1.91 -26.27 13.86
N GLU A 120 1.15 -25.17 13.80
CA GLU A 120 -0.28 -25.18 13.42
C GLU A 120 -0.49 -25.68 11.99
N VAL A 121 0.39 -25.29 11.05
CA VAL A 121 0.34 -25.76 9.65
C VAL A 121 0.82 -27.21 9.52
N GLY A 122 1.47 -27.77 10.53
CA GLY A 122 2.11 -29.09 10.47
C GLY A 122 3.40 -29.10 9.67
N VAL A 123 4.09 -27.97 9.57
CA VAL A 123 5.38 -27.82 8.88
C VAL A 123 6.51 -27.92 9.90
N ALA A 124 7.29 -28.99 9.82
CA ALA A 124 8.43 -29.19 10.72
C ALA A 124 9.64 -28.29 10.39
N ARG A 125 9.79 -27.87 9.13
CA ARG A 125 10.93 -27.07 8.65
C ARG A 125 10.56 -26.27 7.42
N ALA A 126 10.96 -24.99 7.40
CA ALA A 126 10.98 -24.17 6.19
C ALA A 126 12.30 -24.36 5.41
N ASP A 127 12.20 -24.37 4.09
CA ASP A 127 13.33 -24.39 3.15
C ASP A 127 13.99 -23.02 2.99
N GLY A 128 13.24 -21.96 3.23
CA GLY A 128 13.74 -20.59 3.25
C GLY A 128 12.79 -19.66 4.01
N ILE A 129 13.35 -18.61 4.60
CA ILE A 129 12.61 -17.60 5.35
C ILE A 129 13.02 -16.24 4.78
N LEU A 130 12.03 -15.43 4.42
CA LEU A 130 12.18 -14.04 4.01
C LEU A 130 11.59 -13.13 5.10
N ALA A 131 12.29 -12.06 5.43
CA ALA A 131 11.82 -10.99 6.31
C ALA A 131 12.30 -9.64 5.76
N ASP A 132 11.36 -8.84 5.28
CA ASP A 132 11.55 -7.45 4.85
C ASP A 132 11.18 -6.52 6.02
N LEU A 133 12.20 -6.17 6.81
CA LEU A 133 12.00 -5.43 8.05
C LEU A 133 11.84 -3.94 7.79
N GLY A 134 10.72 -3.38 8.24
CA GLY A 134 10.47 -1.95 8.14
C GLY A 134 8.99 -1.62 8.31
N VAL A 135 8.64 -0.41 7.89
CA VAL A 135 7.24 0.04 7.79
C VAL A 135 6.85 -0.03 6.32
N SER A 136 5.69 -0.61 6.03
CA SER A 136 5.19 -0.69 4.66
C SER A 136 4.75 0.68 4.14
N SER A 137 4.80 0.89 2.82
CA SER A 137 4.20 2.09 2.22
C SER A 137 2.72 2.22 2.56
N PHE A 138 2.00 1.09 2.66
CA PHE A 138 0.60 1.06 3.10
C PHE A 138 0.40 1.74 4.47
N ALA A 139 1.26 1.45 5.45
CA ALA A 139 1.19 2.05 6.77
C ALA A 139 1.60 3.55 6.78
N LEU A 140 2.52 3.96 5.89
CA LEU A 140 2.93 5.35 5.74
C LEU A 140 1.88 6.22 5.00
N ASP A 141 1.19 5.63 4.03
CA ASP A 141 0.22 6.31 3.17
C ASP A 141 -1.20 6.34 3.78
N THR A 142 -1.41 5.69 4.93
CA THR A 142 -2.66 5.67 5.69
C THR A 142 -2.53 6.55 6.95
N PRO A 143 -2.95 7.83 6.91
CA PRO A 143 -2.71 8.78 8.00
C PRO A 143 -3.25 8.32 9.36
N GLU A 144 -4.37 7.61 9.37
CA GLU A 144 -5.04 7.09 10.56
C GLU A 144 -4.16 6.12 11.37
N ARG A 145 -3.13 5.53 10.76
CA ARG A 145 -2.17 4.63 11.39
C ARG A 145 -1.06 5.37 12.16
N GLY A 146 -0.87 6.66 11.91
CA GLY A 146 0.04 7.49 12.69
C GLY A 146 1.54 7.30 12.42
N PHE A 147 1.93 6.60 11.35
CA PHE A 147 3.35 6.39 11.00
C PHE A 147 3.97 7.58 10.24
N SER A 148 3.14 8.41 9.60
CA SER A 148 3.62 9.54 8.80
C SER A 148 3.79 10.81 9.64
N PHE A 149 4.91 11.51 9.43
CA PHE A 149 5.11 12.88 9.94
C PHE A 149 4.58 13.96 8.98
N GLN A 150 4.19 13.56 7.76
CA GLN A 150 3.77 14.50 6.70
C GLN A 150 2.25 14.67 6.65
N ALA A 151 1.51 13.59 6.94
CA ALA A 151 0.06 13.60 7.02
C ALA A 151 -0.39 13.66 8.48
N GLU A 152 -1.47 14.39 8.76
CA GLU A 152 -2.05 14.48 10.10
C GLU A 152 -2.81 13.19 10.44
N GLY A 153 -2.60 12.66 11.64
CA GLY A 153 -3.22 11.44 12.14
C GLY A 153 -2.97 11.26 13.64
N PRO A 154 -3.64 10.28 14.29
CA PRO A 154 -3.39 9.98 15.69
C PRO A 154 -1.98 9.40 15.89
N LEU A 155 -1.37 9.62 17.06
CA LEU A 155 -0.11 8.97 17.42
C LEU A 155 -0.36 7.51 17.83
N ASP A 156 -0.67 6.65 16.86
CA ASP A 156 -0.90 5.21 17.07
C ASP A 156 0.40 4.42 16.88
N MET A 157 0.93 4.37 15.65
CA MET A 157 2.19 3.70 15.28
C MET A 157 2.23 2.19 15.56
N ARG A 158 1.11 1.53 15.86
CA ARG A 158 1.05 0.07 16.01
C ARG A 158 0.83 -0.60 14.65
N PHE A 159 1.51 -1.73 14.46
CA PHE A 159 1.29 -2.59 13.29
C PHE A 159 -0.02 -3.37 13.38
N ASN A 160 -0.33 -3.88 14.57
CA ASN A 160 -1.57 -4.60 14.85
C ASN A 160 -2.64 -3.59 15.30
N THR A 161 -3.62 -3.37 14.43
CA THR A 161 -4.76 -2.46 14.63
C THR A 161 -6.07 -3.23 14.52
#